data_AF-A0A1G8UR44-F1
#
_entry.id   AF-A0A1G8UR44-F1
#
_cell.length_a   1.000
_cell.length_b   1.000
_cell.length_c   1.000
_cell.angle_alpha   90.00
_cell.angle_beta   90.00
_cell.angle_gamma   90.00
#
_symmetry.space_group_name_H-M   'P 1'
#
loop_
_entity.id
_entity.type
_entity.pdbx_description
1 polymer ?
#
loop_
_entity_poly.entity_id
_entity_poly.type
_entity_poly.pdbx_seq_one_letter_code
_entity_poly.pdbx_strand_id
1 'polypeptide(L)'
;MFSHPLGQPSGQWFCVEAVVSGELFQSPESLNLLGFLVLVAAGALLALGLTGRVVLYNDGADLALNFGIVLIPLAALLYVEMGAPPDEAGQAAARNHYGQSWVTLVFALSLLGALGCAFGTAWISIRENGLLLGAAVALLKIAVAVLTLALVAFWFMGQGGKQKRSPAANLLFVGATAWLLSLFVNGDKVRARRQS
;
A
#
# COMPACT_ATOMS: atom_id res chain seq x y z
N MET A 1 -3.85 21.03 45.62
CA MET A 1 -2.58 20.35 45.30
C MET A 1 -2.94 18.94 44.88
N PHE A 2 -3.33 18.74 43.62
CA PHE A 2 -3.71 17.43 43.08
C PHE A 2 -2.61 16.99 42.11
N SER A 3 -1.74 16.11 42.55
CA SER A 3 -0.84 15.34 41.69
C SER A 3 -1.45 13.95 41.52
N HIS A 4 -2.29 13.78 40.49
CA HIS A 4 -2.56 12.45 39.97
C HIS A 4 -1.38 12.07 39.07
N PRO A 5 -0.70 10.93 39.31
CA PRO A 5 0.33 10.45 38.42
C PRO A 5 -0.33 10.04 37.09
N LEU A 6 0.20 10.58 36.00
CA LEU A 6 -0.14 10.20 34.63
C LEU A 6 -0.01 8.68 34.53
N GLY A 7 -1.15 8.01 34.30
CA GLY A 7 -1.18 6.58 34.04
C GLY A 7 -0.31 6.26 32.83
N GLN A 8 0.60 5.31 33.02
CA GLN A 8 1.38 4.74 31.94
C GLN A 8 0.44 4.25 30.82
N PRO A 9 0.70 4.58 29.55
CA PRO A 9 -0.09 4.05 28.46
C PRO A 9 0.17 2.54 28.35
N SER A 10 -0.89 1.75 28.49
CA SER A 10 -0.89 0.31 28.25
C SER A 10 -0.33 0.02 26.84
N GLY A 11 0.61 -0.92 26.73
CA GLY A 11 1.44 -1.16 25.54
C GLY A 11 0.76 -1.42 24.18
N GLN A 12 -0.58 -1.42 24.11
CA GLN A 12 -1.32 -1.40 22.84
C GLN A 12 -1.30 -0.03 22.15
N TRP A 13 -1.11 1.07 22.90
CA TRP A 13 -1.00 2.42 22.33
C TRP A 13 0.32 2.62 21.58
N PHE A 14 1.38 1.90 21.95
CA PHE A 14 2.71 2.13 21.36
C PHE A 14 2.76 1.77 19.87
N CYS A 15 2.01 0.75 19.41
CA CYS A 15 2.05 0.32 18.02
C CYS A 15 1.23 1.22 17.08
N VAL A 16 0.09 1.75 17.54
CA VAL A 16 -0.73 2.68 16.74
C VAL A 16 -0.13 4.07 16.81
N GLU A 17 0.30 4.51 17.99
CA GLU A 17 0.91 5.81 18.16
C GLU A 17 2.27 5.87 17.48
N ALA A 18 3.15 4.84 17.49
CA ALA A 18 4.42 4.90 16.73
C ALA A 18 4.26 4.89 15.19
N VAL A 19 3.16 4.33 14.67
CA VAL A 19 2.82 4.41 13.23
C VAL A 19 2.21 5.77 12.88
N VAL A 20 1.52 6.41 13.84
CA VAL A 20 0.82 7.71 13.68
C VAL A 20 1.68 8.92 14.09
N SER A 21 2.60 8.76 15.04
CA SER A 21 3.54 9.76 15.56
C SER A 21 4.81 9.82 14.72
N GLY A 22 4.80 9.15 13.57
CA GLY A 22 5.87 9.12 12.60
C GLY A 22 6.42 10.50 12.29
N GLU A 23 7.46 10.91 13.01
CA GLU A 23 8.24 12.11 12.71
C GLU A 23 8.84 12.00 11.30
N LEU A 24 9.06 10.76 10.82
CA LEU A 24 9.44 10.44 9.45
C LEU A 24 8.30 10.62 8.42
N PHE A 25 7.06 10.90 8.83
CA PHE A 25 5.87 10.96 7.98
C PHE A 25 5.05 12.26 8.19
N GLN A 26 5.67 13.34 8.69
CA GLN A 26 5.01 14.64 8.81
C GLN A 26 5.71 15.77 8.06
N SER A 27 6.94 15.55 7.56
CA SER A 27 7.65 16.56 6.79
C SER A 27 7.38 16.44 5.27
N PRO A 28 7.32 17.56 4.53
CA PRO A 28 7.26 17.54 3.07
C PRO A 28 8.45 16.80 2.43
N GLU A 29 9.59 16.80 3.11
CA GLU A 29 10.80 16.10 2.68
C GLU A 29 10.58 14.58 2.66
N SER A 30 9.88 14.03 3.64
CA SER A 30 9.53 12.61 3.69
C SER A 30 8.60 12.17 2.56
N LEU A 31 7.65 13.02 2.18
CA LEU A 31 6.80 12.77 1.01
C LEU A 31 7.62 12.69 -0.27
N ASN A 32 8.54 13.65 -0.46
CA ASN A 32 9.41 13.69 -1.61
C ASN A 32 10.32 12.46 -1.65
N LEU A 33 10.85 12.05 -0.49
CA LEU A 33 11.67 10.85 -0.36
C LEU A 33 10.87 9.57 -0.68
N LEU A 34 9.66 9.41 -0.12
CA LEU A 34 8.79 8.26 -0.41
C LEU A 34 8.43 8.21 -1.90
N GLY A 35 8.02 9.34 -2.48
CA GLY A 35 7.73 9.45 -3.90
C GLY A 35 8.94 9.09 -4.76
N PHE A 36 10.13 9.57 -4.39
CA PHE A 36 11.38 9.23 -5.06
C PHE A 36 11.69 7.73 -4.97
N LEU A 37 11.54 7.10 -3.79
CA LEU A 37 11.75 5.66 -3.62
C LEU A 37 10.77 4.82 -4.46
N VAL A 38 9.49 5.22 -4.54
CA VAL A 38 8.51 4.59 -5.43
C VAL A 38 8.97 4.69 -6.89
N LEU A 39 9.38 5.88 -7.33
CA LEU A 39 9.84 6.10 -8.70
C LEU A 39 11.09 5.28 -9.04
N VAL A 40 12.06 5.20 -8.13
CA VAL A 40 13.28 4.40 -8.32
C VAL A 40 12.94 2.91 -8.41
N ALA A 41 12.11 2.39 -7.50
CA ALA A 41 11.73 0.99 -7.50
C ALA A 41 10.88 0.60 -8.72
N ALA A 42 9.91 1.45 -9.09
CA ALA A 42 9.10 1.27 -10.29
C ALA A 42 9.94 1.39 -11.57
N GLY A 43 10.90 2.33 -11.61
CA GLY A 43 11.85 2.50 -12.70
C GLY A 43 12.76 1.28 -12.88
N ALA A 44 13.23 0.69 -11.78
CA ALA A 44 14.00 -0.56 -11.80
C ALA A 44 13.17 -1.73 -12.35
N LEU A 45 11.92 -1.88 -11.92
CA LEU A 45 10.99 -2.87 -12.49
C LEU A 45 10.80 -2.65 -13.99
N LEU A 46 10.53 -1.41 -14.40
CA LEU A 46 10.32 -1.08 -15.81
C LEU A 46 11.56 -1.42 -16.64
N ALA A 47 12.76 -1.04 -16.18
CA ALA A 47 14.01 -1.36 -16.84
C ALA A 47 14.21 -2.88 -17.00
N LEU A 48 13.90 -3.67 -15.96
CA LEU A 48 13.95 -5.13 -16.03
C LEU A 48 12.93 -5.69 -17.03
N GLY A 49 11.70 -5.16 -17.07
CA GLY A 49 10.68 -5.59 -18.02
C GLY A 49 11.03 -5.28 -19.48
N LEU A 50 11.68 -4.14 -19.73
CA LEU A 50 12.13 -3.73 -21.06
C LEU A 50 13.19 -4.65 -21.65
N THR A 51 13.94 -5.40 -20.82
CA THR A 51 14.91 -6.39 -21.32
C THR A 51 14.25 -7.52 -22.12
N GLY A 52 12.94 -7.74 -21.94
CA GLY A 52 12.22 -8.85 -22.56
C GLY A 52 12.62 -10.23 -22.03
N ARG A 53 13.46 -10.30 -21.00
CA ARG A 53 13.91 -11.55 -20.35
C ARG A 53 13.20 -11.82 -19.03
N VAL A 54 12.69 -10.76 -18.39
CA VAL A 54 12.07 -10.78 -17.07
C VAL A 54 10.55 -10.65 -17.20
N VAL A 55 9.83 -11.58 -16.60
CA VAL A 55 8.37 -11.48 -16.41
C VAL A 55 8.13 -10.55 -15.24
N LEU A 56 7.54 -9.38 -15.52
CA LEU A 56 7.06 -8.47 -14.50
C LEU A 56 5.75 -9.00 -13.97
N TYR A 57 4.65 -8.89 -14.71
CA TYR A 57 3.41 -9.59 -14.34
C TYR A 57 3.09 -10.69 -15.34
N ASN A 58 2.82 -11.89 -14.82
CA ASN A 58 2.45 -13.05 -15.59
C ASN A 58 1.17 -12.81 -16.39
N ASP A 59 0.15 -12.27 -15.71
CA ASP A 59 -1.19 -12.01 -16.21
C ASP A 59 -1.86 -10.91 -15.36
N GLY A 60 -3.13 -10.62 -15.64
CA GLY A 60 -3.92 -9.67 -14.87
C GLY A 60 -4.19 -10.10 -13.41
N ALA A 61 -4.12 -11.39 -13.10
CA ALA A 61 -4.33 -11.90 -11.74
C ALA A 61 -3.08 -11.67 -10.86
N ASP A 62 -1.86 -11.88 -11.39
CA ASP A 62 -0.60 -11.49 -10.74
C ASP A 62 -0.58 -9.98 -10.45
N LEU A 63 -1.02 -9.17 -11.42
CA LEU A 63 -1.17 -7.73 -11.22
C LEU A 63 -2.17 -7.42 -10.11
N ALA A 64 -3.34 -8.08 -10.10
CA ALA A 64 -4.36 -7.89 -9.06
C ALA A 64 -3.87 -8.32 -7.66
N LEU A 65 -3.06 -9.38 -7.56
CA LEU A 65 -2.43 -9.78 -6.30
C LEU A 65 -1.51 -8.68 -5.77
N ASN A 66 -0.68 -8.07 -6.62
CA ASN A 66 0.19 -6.98 -6.17
C ASN A 66 -0.62 -5.74 -5.76
N PHE A 67 -1.72 -5.43 -6.46
CA PHE A 67 -2.66 -4.39 -6.02
C PHE A 67 -3.35 -4.73 -4.70
N GLY A 68 -3.65 -6.00 -4.44
CA GLY A 68 -4.26 -6.46 -3.19
C GLY A 68 -3.44 -6.09 -1.96
N ILE A 69 -2.11 -6.01 -2.08
CA ILE A 69 -1.21 -5.55 -0.99
C ILE A 69 -1.57 -4.12 -0.53
N VAL A 70 -2.06 -3.27 -1.46
CA VAL A 70 -2.43 -1.89 -1.19
C VAL A 70 -3.94 -1.76 -0.93
N LEU A 71 -4.76 -2.37 -1.78
CA LEU A 71 -6.20 -2.17 -1.78
C LEU A 71 -6.89 -2.81 -0.56
N ILE A 72 -6.41 -3.96 -0.08
CA ILE A 72 -6.98 -4.64 1.09
C ILE A 72 -6.83 -3.78 2.36
N PRO A 73 -5.62 -3.32 2.76
CA PRO A 73 -5.48 -2.49 3.94
C PRO A 73 -6.16 -1.12 3.77
N LEU A 74 -6.17 -0.56 2.56
CA LEU A 74 -6.89 0.69 2.29
C LEU A 74 -8.42 0.53 2.46
N ALA A 75 -8.99 -0.57 1.97
CA ALA A 75 -10.41 -0.87 2.14
C ALA A 75 -10.78 -1.08 3.61
N ALA A 76 -9.92 -1.75 4.37
CA ALA A 76 -10.10 -1.94 5.81
C ALA A 76 -10.06 -0.61 6.57
N LEU A 77 -9.10 0.26 6.25
CA LEU A 77 -9.03 1.62 6.80
C LEU A 77 -10.32 2.40 6.49
N LEU A 78 -10.73 2.47 5.23
CA LEU A 78 -11.96 3.17 4.84
C LEU A 78 -13.20 2.60 5.55
N TYR A 79 -13.30 1.28 5.70
CA TYR A 79 -14.42 0.64 6.40
C TYR A 79 -14.47 1.03 7.89
N VAL A 80 -13.34 1.04 8.59
CA VAL A 80 -13.26 1.44 10.00
C VAL A 80 -13.56 2.94 10.17
N GLU A 81 -13.04 3.78 9.29
CA GLU A 81 -13.25 5.23 9.29
C GLU A 81 -14.70 5.62 8.98
N MET A 82 -15.40 4.89 8.10
CA MET A 82 -16.83 5.12 7.85
C MET A 82 -17.72 4.89 9.09
N GLY A 83 -17.25 4.08 10.04
CA GLY A 83 -17.94 3.86 11.32
C GLY A 83 -17.47 4.78 12.43
N ALA A 84 -16.48 5.64 12.19
CA ALA A 84 -15.91 6.49 13.22
C ALA A 84 -16.94 7.52 13.71
N PRO A 85 -16.95 7.83 15.02
CA PRO A 85 -17.81 8.87 15.55
C PRO A 85 -17.42 10.24 14.97
N PRO A 86 -18.37 11.17 14.79
CA PRO A 86 -18.06 12.50 14.30
C PRO A 86 -17.07 13.21 15.23
N ASP A 87 -16.26 14.12 14.69
CA ASP A 87 -15.20 14.82 15.43
C ASP A 87 -15.70 15.51 16.72
N GLU A 88 -16.96 15.95 16.71
CA GLU A 88 -17.64 16.61 17.84
C GLU A 88 -17.91 15.67 19.03
N ALA A 89 -17.90 14.34 18.83
CA ALA A 89 -18.15 13.35 19.87
C ALA A 89 -17.00 13.22 20.89
N GLY A 90 -15.84 13.81 20.60
CA GLY A 90 -14.70 13.88 21.50
C GLY A 90 -13.89 12.58 21.60
N GLN A 91 -12.72 12.68 22.25
CA GLN A 91 -11.72 11.62 22.28
C GLN A 91 -12.20 10.30 22.93
N ALA A 92 -13.15 10.37 23.86
CA ALA A 92 -13.68 9.19 24.54
C ALA A 92 -14.48 8.30 23.57
N ALA A 93 -15.28 8.91 22.68
CA ALA A 93 -16.04 8.18 21.66
C ALA A 93 -15.10 7.50 20.65
N ALA A 94 -14.05 8.22 20.21
CA ALA A 94 -13.04 7.66 19.32
C ALA A 94 -12.33 6.45 19.97
N ARG A 95 -11.89 6.57 21.22
CA ARG A 95 -11.26 5.43 21.94
C ARG A 95 -12.19 4.22 22.04
N ASN A 96 -13.47 4.46 22.33
CA ASN A 96 -14.45 3.38 22.40
C ASN A 96 -14.63 2.70 21.04
N HIS A 97 -14.62 3.45 19.93
CA HIS A 97 -14.71 2.91 18.57
C HIS A 97 -13.48 2.08 18.19
N TYR A 98 -12.28 2.68 18.24
CA TYR A 98 -11.05 1.98 17.83
C TYR A 98 -10.63 0.87 18.82
N GLY A 99 -11.17 0.87 20.04
CA GLY A 99 -10.98 -0.18 21.03
C GLY A 99 -11.89 -1.40 20.88
N GLN A 100 -12.87 -1.38 19.97
CA GLN A 100 -13.78 -2.52 19.79
C GLN A 100 -13.07 -3.71 19.14
N SER A 101 -13.37 -4.92 19.63
CA SER A 101 -12.73 -6.15 19.14
C SER A 101 -12.95 -6.40 17.64
N TRP A 102 -14.06 -5.92 17.07
CA TRP A 102 -14.31 -6.05 15.64
C TRP A 102 -13.38 -5.18 14.79
N VAL A 103 -12.98 -3.99 15.27
CA VAL A 103 -12.02 -3.12 14.57
C VAL A 103 -10.65 -3.81 14.49
N THR A 104 -10.20 -4.38 15.61
CA THR A 104 -8.98 -5.19 15.66
C THR A 104 -9.05 -6.38 14.70
N LEU A 105 -10.20 -7.07 14.65
CA LEU A 105 -10.41 -8.20 13.74
C LEU A 105 -10.34 -7.77 12.27
N VAL A 106 -10.94 -6.63 11.90
CA VAL A 106 -10.87 -6.09 10.54
C VAL A 106 -9.43 -5.80 10.14
N PHE A 107 -8.66 -5.12 10.99
CA PHE A 107 -7.25 -4.85 10.70
C PHE A 107 -6.43 -6.14 10.62
N ALA A 108 -6.66 -7.11 11.50
CA ALA A 108 -5.98 -8.40 11.47
C ALA A 108 -6.26 -9.17 10.17
N LEU A 109 -7.52 -9.25 9.74
CA LEU A 109 -7.89 -9.89 8.47
C LEU A 109 -7.31 -9.14 7.27
N SER A 110 -7.27 -7.81 7.31
CA SER A 110 -6.66 -7.01 6.24
C SER A 110 -5.15 -7.26 6.12
N LEU A 111 -4.46 -7.40 7.25
CA LEU A 111 -3.03 -7.70 7.29
C LEU A 111 -2.77 -9.10 6.74
N LEU A 112 -3.56 -10.09 7.17
CA LEU A 112 -3.47 -11.46 6.64
C LEU A 112 -3.74 -11.51 5.13
N GLY A 113 -4.73 -10.78 4.64
CA GLY A 113 -5.02 -10.66 3.22
C GLY A 113 -3.86 -10.05 2.44
N ALA A 114 -3.30 -8.93 2.92
CA ALA A 114 -2.15 -8.28 2.31
C ALA A 114 -0.90 -9.18 2.30
N LEU A 115 -0.65 -9.92 3.38
CA LEU A 115 0.42 -10.91 3.46
C LEU A 115 0.20 -12.07 2.47
N GLY A 116 -1.03 -12.55 2.32
CA GLY A 116 -1.39 -13.55 1.31
C GLY A 116 -1.12 -13.06 -0.11
N CYS A 117 -1.48 -11.81 -0.41
CA CYS A 117 -1.17 -11.15 -1.68
C CYS A 117 0.35 -11.00 -1.92
N ALA A 118 1.10 -10.60 -0.91
CA ALA A 118 2.56 -10.48 -0.98
C ALA A 118 3.22 -11.85 -1.22
N PHE A 119 2.77 -12.89 -0.52
CA PHE A 119 3.24 -14.25 -0.72
C PHE A 119 2.93 -14.76 -2.13
N GLY A 120 1.69 -14.57 -2.62
CA GLY A 120 1.31 -14.93 -3.99
C GLY A 120 2.16 -14.21 -5.04
N THR A 121 2.40 -12.92 -4.85
CA THR A 121 3.26 -12.10 -5.71
C THR A 121 4.70 -12.64 -5.74
N ALA A 122 5.25 -13.00 -4.57
CA ALA A 122 6.59 -13.56 -4.47
C ALA A 122 6.70 -14.94 -5.15
N TRP A 123 5.72 -15.81 -4.88
CA TRP A 123 5.65 -17.15 -5.45
C TRP A 123 5.62 -17.12 -6.98
N ILE A 124 4.74 -16.31 -7.58
CA ILE A 124 4.63 -16.18 -9.04
C ILE A 124 5.91 -15.60 -9.62
N SER A 125 6.49 -14.57 -8.99
CA SER A 125 7.72 -13.94 -9.47
C SER A 125 8.90 -14.93 -9.48
N ILE A 126 9.04 -15.77 -8.46
CA ILE A 126 10.04 -16.85 -8.38
C ILE A 126 9.80 -17.92 -9.43
N ARG A 127 8.54 -18.34 -9.61
CA ARG A 127 8.17 -19.36 -10.61
C ARG A 127 8.52 -18.92 -12.04
N GLU A 128 8.25 -17.67 -12.40
CA GLU A 128 8.40 -17.19 -13.78
C GLU A 128 9.84 -16.74 -14.14
N ASN A 129 10.64 -16.34 -13.15
CA ASN A 129 11.98 -15.77 -13.36
C ASN A 129 13.12 -16.59 -12.78
N GLY A 130 12.84 -17.68 -12.04
CA GLY A 130 13.82 -18.43 -11.27
C GLY A 130 14.10 -17.82 -9.90
N LEU A 131 14.81 -18.55 -9.03
CA LEU A 131 14.94 -18.21 -7.61
C LEU A 131 15.55 -16.82 -7.36
N LEU A 132 16.74 -16.54 -7.88
CA LEU A 132 17.47 -15.30 -7.60
C LEU A 132 16.78 -14.07 -8.23
N LEU A 133 16.52 -14.14 -9.54
CA LEU A 133 15.91 -13.03 -10.27
C LEU A 133 14.46 -12.81 -9.86
N GLY A 134 13.71 -13.89 -9.64
CA GLY A 134 12.34 -13.82 -9.18
C GLY A 134 12.21 -13.30 -7.75
N ALA A 135 13.14 -13.61 -6.85
CA ALA A 135 13.19 -12.99 -5.52
C ALA A 135 13.46 -11.48 -5.62
N ALA A 136 14.40 -11.05 -6.48
CA ALA A 136 14.66 -9.63 -6.70
C ALA A 136 13.44 -8.89 -7.26
N VAL A 137 12.75 -9.47 -8.26
CA VAL A 137 11.51 -8.91 -8.83
C VAL A 137 10.39 -8.87 -7.79
N ALA A 138 10.23 -9.93 -7.00
CA ALA A 138 9.24 -9.98 -5.91
C ALA A 138 9.47 -8.84 -4.90
N LEU A 139 10.71 -8.66 -4.45
CA LEU A 139 11.08 -7.61 -3.51
C LEU A 139 10.75 -6.23 -4.08
N LEU A 140 11.07 -5.98 -5.35
CA LEU A 140 10.74 -4.70 -5.99
C LEU A 140 9.23 -4.49 -6.13
N LYS A 141 8.44 -5.50 -6.54
CA LYS A 141 6.97 -5.41 -6.61
C LYS A 141 6.36 -5.07 -5.26
N ILE A 142 6.76 -5.80 -4.22
CA ILE A 142 6.27 -5.62 -2.86
C ILE A 142 6.71 -4.27 -2.30
N ALA A 143 7.97 -3.86 -2.54
CA ALA A 143 8.46 -2.54 -2.12
C ALA A 143 7.65 -1.43 -2.77
N VAL A 144 7.39 -1.49 -4.08
CA VAL A 144 6.53 -0.52 -4.77
C VAL A 144 5.14 -0.50 -4.15
N ALA A 145 4.53 -1.66 -3.88
CA ALA A 145 3.21 -1.73 -3.27
C ALA A 145 3.19 -1.10 -1.86
N VAL A 146 4.11 -1.50 -0.97
CA VAL A 146 4.18 -0.99 0.41
C VAL A 146 4.49 0.50 0.45
N LEU A 147 5.44 0.97 -0.37
CA LEU A 147 5.77 2.39 -0.46
C LEU A 147 4.60 3.20 -1.04
N THR A 148 3.85 2.65 -2.00
CA THR A 148 2.64 3.28 -2.53
C THR A 148 1.55 3.36 -1.46
N LEU A 149 1.36 2.29 -0.67
CA LEU A 149 0.41 2.31 0.45
C LEU A 149 0.78 3.39 1.47
N ALA A 150 2.07 3.50 1.84
CA ALA A 150 2.55 4.54 2.75
C ALA A 150 2.33 5.95 2.18
N LEU A 151 2.61 6.15 0.88
CA LEU A 151 2.38 7.42 0.20
C LEU A 151 0.90 7.80 0.16
N VAL A 152 0.02 6.83 -0.12
CA VAL A 152 -1.45 7.04 -0.15
C VAL A 152 -1.96 7.34 1.26
N ALA A 153 -1.54 6.59 2.27
CA ALA A 153 -1.90 6.84 3.67
C ALA A 153 -1.49 8.25 4.11
N PHE A 154 -0.26 8.68 3.79
CA PHE A 154 0.18 10.06 4.04
C PHE A 154 -0.73 11.06 3.32
N TRP A 155 -1.00 10.85 2.03
CA TRP A 155 -1.80 11.78 1.25
C TRP A 155 -3.20 11.99 1.86
N PHE A 156 -3.84 10.91 2.33
CA PHE A 156 -5.13 11.01 3.02
C PHE A 156 -5.03 11.70 4.37
N MET A 157 -3.99 11.44 5.16
CA MET A 157 -3.79 12.05 6.48
C MET A 157 -3.35 13.53 6.41
N GLY A 158 -2.64 13.93 5.36
CA GLY A 158 -2.09 15.29 5.19
C GLY A 158 -3.04 16.31 4.56
N GLN A 159 -4.21 15.90 4.06
CA GLN A 159 -5.14 16.82 3.42
C GLN A 159 -6.15 17.44 4.39
N GLY A 160 -5.76 18.57 4.99
CA GLY A 160 -6.69 19.56 5.58
C GLY A 160 -7.29 20.54 4.57
N GLY A 161 -7.46 20.17 3.29
CA GLY A 161 -7.73 21.15 2.22
C GLY A 161 -8.63 20.66 1.09
N LYS A 162 -9.82 21.25 0.99
CA LYS A 162 -10.85 21.02 -0.04
C LYS A 162 -10.35 21.41 -1.44
N GLN A 163 -9.72 20.49 -2.18
CA GLN A 163 -9.45 20.69 -3.60
C GLN A 163 -10.47 19.90 -4.45
N LYS A 164 -11.46 20.60 -4.99
CA LYS A 164 -12.45 20.01 -5.93
C LYS A 164 -11.72 19.66 -7.23
N ARG A 165 -11.38 18.39 -7.43
CA ARG A 165 -10.84 17.86 -8.69
C ARG A 165 -11.98 17.50 -9.64
N SER A 166 -11.80 17.76 -10.94
CA SER A 166 -12.80 17.47 -11.97
C SER A 166 -13.00 15.96 -12.15
N PRO A 167 -14.24 15.43 -12.19
CA PRO A 167 -14.51 14.01 -12.39
C PRO A 167 -13.99 13.50 -13.74
N ALA A 168 -13.98 14.34 -14.77
CA ALA A 168 -13.43 13.99 -16.09
C ALA A 168 -11.90 13.81 -16.04
N ALA A 169 -11.19 14.64 -15.28
CA ALA A 169 -9.75 14.53 -15.09
C ALA A 169 -9.39 13.24 -14.32
N ASN A 170 -10.20 12.85 -13.33
CA ASN A 170 -10.01 11.60 -12.60
C ASN A 170 -10.23 10.38 -13.51
N LEU A 171 -11.23 10.42 -14.39
CA LEU A 171 -11.52 9.31 -15.30
C LEU A 171 -10.39 9.11 -16.33
N LEU A 172 -9.87 10.21 -16.89
CA LEU A 172 -8.70 10.19 -17.78
C LEU A 172 -7.45 9.67 -17.06
N PHE A 173 -7.23 10.11 -15.81
CA PHE A 173 -6.11 9.64 -15.01
C PHE A 173 -6.19 8.13 -14.77
N VAL A 174 -7.34 7.63 -14.29
CA VAL A 174 -7.56 6.19 -14.06
C VAL A 174 -7.39 5.39 -15.35
N GLY A 175 -7.93 5.86 -16.47
CA GLY A 175 -7.78 5.21 -17.77
C GLY A 175 -6.31 5.14 -18.23
N ALA A 176 -5.57 6.26 -18.12
CA ALA A 176 -4.16 6.31 -18.46
C ALA A 176 -3.32 5.40 -17.54
N THR A 177 -3.62 5.37 -16.24
CA THR A 177 -2.95 4.47 -15.29
C THR A 177 -3.26 3.02 -15.61
N ALA A 178 -4.51 2.64 -15.86
CA ALA A 178 -4.89 1.29 -16.24
C ALA A 178 -4.19 0.83 -17.53
N TRP A 179 -4.09 1.73 -18.52
CA TRP A 179 -3.32 1.47 -19.74
C TRP A 179 -1.83 1.28 -19.45
N LEU A 180 -1.21 2.15 -18.66
CA LEU A 180 0.20 1.98 -18.26
C LEU A 180 0.43 0.66 -17.52
N LEU A 181 -0.47 0.28 -16.61
CA LEU A 181 -0.40 -0.98 -15.87
C LEU A 181 -0.49 -2.20 -16.79
N SER A 182 -1.29 -2.12 -17.87
CA SER A 182 -1.36 -3.17 -18.88
C SER A 182 -0.03 -3.40 -19.60
N LEU A 183 0.83 -2.37 -19.70
CA LEU A 183 2.17 -2.52 -20.29
C LEU A 183 3.12 -3.35 -19.43
N PHE A 184 2.87 -3.42 -18.11
CA PHE A 184 3.66 -4.25 -17.20
C PHE A 184 3.26 -5.74 -17.26
N VAL A 185 2.11 -6.08 -17.85
CA VAL A 185 1.73 -7.47 -18.10
C VAL A 185 2.46 -7.97 -19.35
N ASN A 186 3.51 -8.76 -19.14
CA ASN A 186 4.43 -9.17 -20.21
C ASN A 186 4.74 -10.68 -20.21
N GLY A 187 4.08 -11.49 -19.38
CA GLY A 187 4.32 -12.94 -19.27
C GLY A 187 4.36 -13.67 -20.61
N ASP A 188 3.35 -13.45 -21.46
CA ASP A 188 3.27 -14.14 -22.76
C ASP A 188 4.35 -13.70 -23.74
N LYS A 189 4.71 -12.41 -23.73
CA LYS A 189 5.78 -11.86 -24.59
C LYS A 189 7.14 -12.45 -24.24
N VAL A 190 7.41 -12.62 -22.94
CA VAL A 190 8.68 -13.20 -22.46
C VAL A 190 8.71 -14.71 -22.75
N ARG A 191 7.60 -15.43 -22.53
CA ARG A 191 7.51 -16.86 -22.86
C ARG A 191 7.71 -17.14 -24.35
N ALA A 192 7.10 -16.35 -25.22
CA ALA A 192 7.27 -16.48 -26.67
C ALA A 192 8.74 -16.32 -27.09
N ARG A 193 9.49 -15.39 -26.48
CA ARG A 193 10.91 -15.17 -26.77
C ARG A 193 11.84 -16.26 -26.22
N ARG A 194 11.43 -16.99 -25.19
CA ARG A 194 12.22 -18.11 -24.64
C ARG A 194 12.10 -19.39 -25.48
N GLN A 195 11.06 -19.46 -26.33
CA GLN A 195 10.79 -20.60 -27.21
C GLN A 195 11.34 -20.43 -28.62
N SER A 196 11.76 -19.20 -29.00
CA SER A 196 12.45 -18.87 -30.25
C SER A 196 13.96 -18.93 -30.11
#